data_AF-A0A356GFU3-F1
#
_entry.id   AF-A0A356GFU3-F1
#
_cell.length_a   1.000
_cell.length_b   1.000
_cell.length_c   1.000
_cell.angle_alpha   90.00
_cell.angle_beta   90.00
_cell.angle_gamma   90.00
#
_symmetry.space_group_name_H-M   'P 1'
#
loop_
_entity.id
_entity.type
_entity.pdbx_description
1 polymer ?
#
loop_
_entity_poly.entity_id
_entity_poly.type
_entity_poly.pdbx_seq_one_letter_code
_entity_poly.pdbx_strand_id
1 'polypeptide(L)' 'MPLEPDKSGYIDYLCAQYIVFGNPDDFAETTVGSVDVAIAEMHPSTQAEEPHFVIEASPIRLKWVM' A
#
# COMPACT_ATOMS: atom_id res chain seq x y z
N MET A 1 -8.34 -12.10 -0.41
CA MET A 1 -9.18 -12.69 -1.48
C MET A 1 -8.96 -11.86 -2.72
N PRO A 2 -8.69 -12.45 -3.91
CA PRO A 2 -8.76 -11.67 -5.14
C PRO A 2 -10.18 -11.11 -5.25
N LEU A 3 -10.27 -9.80 -5.46
CA LEU A 3 -11.53 -9.11 -5.66
C LEU A 3 -11.94 -9.33 -7.12
N GLU A 4 -13.20 -9.66 -7.35
CA GLU A 4 -13.74 -9.78 -8.71
C GLU A 4 -13.71 -8.41 -9.40
N PRO A 5 -13.38 -8.35 -10.71
CA PRO A 5 -13.41 -7.10 -11.44
C PRO A 5 -14.83 -6.52 -11.50
N ASP A 6 -14.92 -5.19 -11.42
CA ASP A 6 -16.17 -4.44 -11.59
C ASP A 6 -16.70 -4.56 -13.03
N LYS A 7 -17.89 -3.97 -13.28
CA LYS A 7 -18.51 -3.97 -14.63
C LYS A 7 -17.67 -3.29 -15.71
N SER A 8 -16.69 -2.49 -15.31
CA SER A 8 -15.76 -1.78 -16.20
C SER A 8 -14.42 -2.52 -16.35
N GLY A 9 -14.28 -3.69 -15.74
CA GLY A 9 -13.06 -4.52 -15.79
C GLY A 9 -11.95 -4.02 -14.86
N TYR A 10 -12.25 -3.30 -13.79
CA TYR A 10 -11.26 -2.86 -12.81
C TYR A 10 -11.37 -3.61 -11.49
N ILE A 11 -10.25 -3.83 -10.83
CA ILE A 11 -10.17 -4.36 -9.47
C ILE A 11 -9.65 -3.25 -8.56
N ASP A 12 -10.43 -2.93 -7.53
CA ASP A 12 -10.06 -1.98 -6.49
C ASP A 12 -9.44 -2.71 -5.30
N TYR A 13 -8.26 -2.28 -4.86
CA TYR A 13 -7.64 -2.71 -3.62
C TYR A 13 -7.65 -1.53 -2.65
N LEU A 14 -8.05 -1.79 -1.40
CA LEU A 14 -8.04 -0.78 -0.34
C LEU A 14 -6.65 -0.16 -0.20
N CYS A 15 -5.64 -1.00 -0.03
CA CYS A 15 -4.24 -0.58 0.04
C CYS A 15 -3.30 -1.77 -0.23
N ALA A 16 -2.03 -1.45 -0.48
CA ALA A 16 -0.92 -2.38 -0.34
C ALA A 16 0.04 -1.86 0.74
N GLN A 17 0.41 -2.71 1.69
CA GLN A 17 1.34 -2.36 2.76
C GLN A 17 2.72 -2.97 2.51
N TYR A 18 3.76 -2.21 2.78
CA TYR A 18 5.16 -2.61 2.63
C TYR A 18 5.94 -2.33 3.92
N ILE A 19 6.74 -3.30 4.35
CA ILE A 19 7.69 -3.11 5.45
C ILE A 19 8.96 -2.47 4.88
N VAL A 20 9.32 -1.30 5.40
CA VAL A 20 10.54 -0.58 5.05
C VAL A 20 11.51 -0.68 6.21
N PHE A 21 12.68 -1.29 5.97
CA PHE A 21 13.74 -1.38 6.96
C PHE A 21 14.50 -0.04 7.04
N GLY A 22 14.59 0.54 8.24
CA GLY A 22 15.14 1.86 8.50
C GLY A 22 14.27 2.69 9.44
N ASN A 23 14.63 3.97 9.59
CA ASN A 23 13.85 4.96 10.36
C ASN A 23 12.94 5.77 9.42
N PRO A 24 11.78 6.24 9.90
CA PRO A 24 10.84 7.01 9.09
C PRO A 24 11.22 8.49 8.92
N ASP A 25 12.26 8.99 9.60
CA ASP A 25 12.56 10.42 9.69
C ASP A 25 12.76 11.12 8.32
N ASP A 26 13.33 10.40 7.35
CA ASP A 26 13.56 10.90 5.98
C ASP A 26 12.47 10.46 5.00
N PHE A 27 11.43 9.76 5.46
CA PHE A 27 10.32 9.35 4.61
C PHE A 27 9.40 10.53 4.32
N ALA A 28 9.32 10.90 3.04
CA ALA A 28 8.39 11.91 2.55
C ALA A 28 7.17 11.23 1.94
N GLU A 29 6.00 11.48 2.53
CA GLU A 29 4.73 11.08 1.92
C GLU A 29 4.58 11.73 0.55
N THR A 30 4.02 10.98 -0.39
CA THR A 30 3.91 11.43 -1.78
C THR A 30 2.71 10.81 -2.47
N THR A 31 2.30 11.41 -3.57
CA THR A 31 1.30 10.84 -4.47
C THR A 31 1.98 10.46 -5.79
N VAL A 32 1.76 9.22 -6.25
CA VAL A 32 2.20 8.75 -7.56
C VAL A 32 0.98 8.48 -8.43
N GLY A 33 0.70 9.41 -9.35
CA GLY A 33 -0.53 9.37 -10.15
C GLY A 33 -1.75 9.63 -9.28
N SER A 34 -2.56 8.59 -9.04
CA SER A 34 -3.76 8.65 -8.18
C SER A 34 -3.62 7.83 -6.89
N VAL A 35 -2.40 7.40 -6.57
CA VAL A 35 -2.09 6.55 -5.40
C VAL A 35 -1.27 7.36 -4.42
N ASP A 36 -1.77 7.51 -3.20
CA ASP A 36 -1.04 8.11 -2.10
C ASP A 36 -0.14 7.06 -1.44
N VAL A 37 1.06 7.48 -1.05
CA VAL A 37 2.07 6.65 -0.39
C VAL A 37 2.45 7.35 0.90
N ALA A 38 2.04 6.75 2.02
CA ALA A 38 2.13 7.34 3.36
C ALA A 38 2.60 6.31 4.39
N ILE A 39 2.97 6.75 5.59
CA ILE A 39 3.24 5.82 6.70
C ILE A 39 1.90 5.23 7.15
N ALA A 40 1.82 3.91 7.24
CA ALA A 40 0.58 3.23 7.59
C ALA A 40 0.23 3.48 9.07
N GLU A 41 -0.98 4.01 9.33
CA GLU A 41 -1.47 4.19 10.70
C GLU A 41 -1.83 2.86 11.38
N MET A 42 -2.24 1.87 10.60
CA MET A 42 -2.68 0.57 11.07
C MET A 42 -2.12 -0.56 10.22
N HIS A 43 -1.37 -1.46 10.85
CA HIS A 43 -0.88 -2.69 10.22
C HIS A 43 -0.79 -3.78 11.29
N PRO A 44 -0.88 -5.07 10.91
CA PRO A 44 -0.58 -6.16 11.83
C PRO A 44 0.88 -6.08 12.30
N SER A 45 1.20 -6.76 13.40
CA SER A 45 2.60 -6.91 13.81
C SER A 45 3.43 -7.49 12.66
N THR A 46 4.54 -6.84 12.34
CA THR A 46 5.46 -7.21 11.26
C THR A 46 6.35 -8.39 11.63
N GLN A 47 6.50 -8.67 12.93
CA GLN A 47 7.44 -9.65 13.51
C GLN A 47 8.92 -9.40 13.15
N ALA A 48 9.27 -8.24 12.57
CA ALA A 48 10.65 -7.89 12.25
C ALA A 48 11.35 -7.33 13.50
N GLU A 49 12.61 -7.73 13.70
CA GLU A 49 13.42 -7.33 14.87
C GLU A 49 14.21 -6.05 14.61
N GLU A 50 14.65 -5.84 13.37
CA GLU A 50 15.40 -4.66 12.95
C GLU A 50 14.50 -3.42 12.93
N PRO A 51 15.05 -2.20 13.09
CA PRO A 51 14.28 -0.98 12.92
C PRO A 51 13.58 -0.94 11.56
N HIS A 52 12.27 -0.75 11.58
CA HIS A 52 11.44 -0.69 10.39
C HIS A 52 10.17 0.12 10.66
N PHE A 53 9.52 0.54 9.59
CA PHE A 53 8.20 1.12 9.60
C PHE A 53 7.38 0.54 8.44
N VAL A 54 6.06 0.73 8.46
CA VAL A 54 5.18 0.27 7.39
C VAL A 54 4.69 1.48 6.61
N ILE A 55 4.76 1.38 5.28
CA ILE A 55 4.12 2.33 4.39
C ILE A 55 2.90 1.68 3.75
N GLU A 56 1.90 2.48 3.43
CA GLU A 56 0.76 2.06 2.64
C GLU A 56 0.68 2.84 1.33
N ALA A 57 0.30 2.13 0.27
CA ALA A 57 -0.07 2.71 -1.01
C ALA A 57 -1.58 2.54 -1.22
N SER A 58 -2.33 3.62 -1.31
CA SER A 58 -3.81 3.58 -1.40
C SER A 58 -4.41 4.82 -2.06
N PRO A 59 -5.61 4.71 -2.67
CA PRO A 59 -6.24 3.48 -3.14
C PRO A 59 -5.53 2.94 -4.39
N ILE A 60 -5.58 1.63 -4.62
CA ILE A 60 -5.00 1.01 -5.83
C ILE A 60 -6.13 0.53 -6.73
N ARG A 61 -6.19 1.03 -7.96
CA ARG A 61 -7.14 0.58 -8.99
C ARG A 61 -6.40 0.01 -10.18
N LEU A 62 -6.60 -1.28 -10.44
CA LEU A 62 -5.94 -2.00 -11.53
C LEU A 62 -6.94 -2.41 -12.60
N LYS A 63 -6.58 -2.24 -13.87
CA LYS A 63 -7.36 -2.80 -14.97
C LYS A 63 -7.09 -4.30 -15.05
N TRP A 64 -8.13 -5.12 -14.96
CA TRP A 64 -8.03 -6.56 -15.16
C TRP A 64 -7.70 -6.87 -16.62
N VAL A 65 -6.64 -7.64 -16.85
CA VAL A 65 -6.23 -8.11 -18.17
C VAL A 65 -6.16 -9.63 -18.11
N MET A 66 -6.99 -10.31 -18.91
CA MET A 66 -6.95 -11.76 -19.08
C MET A 66 -5.84 -12.18 -20.05
#